data_AF-A0A1M5TGK4-F1
#
_entry.id   AF-A0A1M5TGK4-F1
#
_cell.length_a   1.000
_cell.length_b   1.000
_cell.length_c   1.000
_cell.angle_alpha   90.00
_cell.angle_beta   90.00
_cell.angle_gamma   90.00
#
_symmetry.space_group_name_H-M   'P 1'
#
loop_
_entity.id
_entity.type
_entity.pdbx_description
1 polymer ?
#
loop_
_entity_poly.entity_id
_entity_poly.type
_entity_poly.pdbx_seq_one_letter_code
_entity_poly.pdbx_strand_id
1 'polypeptide(L)' 'MASLDRLDYIVPMTDALKKLLEAAKTAKPTPEQQEQQRRSFVYGNTHFENELITREMIDREAEKLAKDEK' A
#
# COMPACT_ATOMS: atom_id res chain seq x y z
N MET A 1 -29.61 15.07 -24.85
CA MET A 1 -29.51 13.61 -25.10
C MET A 1 -28.07 13.31 -25.49
N ALA A 2 -27.25 12.55 -24.78
CA ALA A 2 -27.40 11.79 -23.55
C ALA A 2 -26.19 12.11 -22.63
N SER A 3 -26.43 12.17 -21.32
CA SER A 3 -25.35 12.16 -20.32
C SER A 3 -24.62 10.83 -20.47
N LEU A 4 -23.33 10.88 -20.81
CA LEU A 4 -22.44 9.74 -20.62
C LEU A 4 -22.23 9.63 -19.11
N ASP A 5 -23.18 8.97 -18.45
CA ASP A 5 -23.05 8.62 -17.05
C ASP A 5 -21.79 7.75 -16.91
N ARG A 6 -20.85 8.29 -16.15
CA ARG A 6 -19.54 7.75 -15.79
C ARG A 6 -19.69 6.52 -14.88
N LEU A 7 -20.45 5.53 -15.31
CA LEU A 7 -20.79 4.34 -14.52
C LEU A 7 -20.43 3.03 -15.22
N ASP A 8 -20.20 3.05 -16.54
CA ASP A 8 -19.94 1.82 -17.32
C ASP A 8 -18.46 1.42 -17.44
N TYR A 9 -17.52 2.25 -16.95
CA TYR A 9 -16.07 1.92 -16.95
C TYR A 9 -15.62 1.14 -15.70
N ILE A 10 -16.54 0.79 -14.81
CA ILE A 10 -16.23 0.04 -13.59
C ILE A 10 -16.42 -1.44 -13.93
N VAL A 11 -15.32 -2.20 -13.98
CA VAL A 11 -15.35 -3.68 -13.84
C VAL A 11 -16.45 -4.02 -12.85
N PRO A 12 -17.48 -4.82 -13.21
CA PRO A 12 -18.66 -4.95 -12.36
C PRO A 12 -18.22 -5.36 -10.96
N MET A 13 -18.63 -4.61 -9.94
CA MET A 13 -18.33 -4.88 -8.53
C MET A 13 -18.92 -6.25 -8.16
N THR A 14 -18.14 -7.29 -8.43
CA THR A 14 -18.56 -8.68 -8.21
C THR A 14 -18.77 -8.91 -6.73
N ASP A 15 -19.64 -9.88 -6.39
CA ASP A 15 -19.85 -10.21 -4.98
C ASP A 15 -18.59 -10.79 -4.33
N ALA A 16 -17.71 -11.41 -5.10
CA ALA A 16 -16.38 -11.81 -4.65
C ALA A 16 -15.52 -10.59 -4.27
N LEU A 17 -15.50 -9.56 -5.11
CA LEU A 17 -14.77 -8.31 -4.83
C LEU A 17 -15.34 -7.58 -3.61
N LYS A 18 -16.66 -7.49 -3.48
CA LYS A 18 -17.32 -6.91 -2.29
C LYS A 18 -16.89 -7.63 -1.01
N LYS A 19 -16.87 -8.96 -1.00
CA LYS A 19 -16.44 -9.75 0.16
C LYS A 19 -14.99 -9.45 0.57
N LEU A 20 -14.09 -9.32 -0.40
CA LEU A 20 -12.69 -8.97 -0.14
C LEU A 20 -12.56 -7.55 0.43
N LEU A 21 -13.34 -6.59 -0.07
CA LEU A 21 -13.35 -5.21 0.45
C LEU A 21 -13.85 -5.15 1.89
N GLU A 22 -14.93 -5.87 2.23
CA GLU A 22 -15.42 -5.93 3.61
C GLU A 22 -14.42 -6.61 4.57
N ALA A 23 -13.73 -7.66 4.10
CA ALA A 23 -12.65 -8.27 4.86
C ALA A 23 -11.47 -7.30 5.07
N ALA A 24 -11.08 -6.55 4.04
CA ALA A 24 -9.98 -5.59 4.12
C ALA A 24 -10.28 -4.43 5.09
N LYS A 25 -11.52 -3.91 5.12
CA LYS A 25 -11.93 -2.84 6.04
C LYS A 25 -11.78 -3.21 7.52
N THR A 26 -11.91 -4.49 7.85
CA THR A 26 -11.88 -4.98 9.23
C THR A 26 -10.55 -5.63 9.61
N ALA A 27 -9.61 -5.72 8.66
CA ALA A 27 -8.28 -6.26 8.89
C ALA A 27 -7.53 -5.41 9.93
N LYS A 28 -6.93 -6.08 10.92
CA LYS A 28 -6.07 -5.46 11.93
C LYS A 28 -4.64 -5.93 11.72
N PRO A 29 -3.82 -5.20 10.94
CA PRO A 29 -2.44 -5.59 10.72
C PRO A 29 -1.64 -5.51 12.02
N THR A 30 -0.82 -6.53 12.28
CA THR A 30 0.10 -6.53 13.42
C THR A 30 1.15 -5.42 13.29
N PRO A 31 1.84 -5.02 14.37
CA PRO A 31 2.91 -4.04 14.29
C PRO A 31 3.98 -4.39 13.24
N GLU A 32 4.33 -5.67 13.11
CA GLU A 32 5.28 -6.16 12.12
C GLU A 32 4.75 -6.00 10.69
N GLN A 33 3.46 -6.27 10.46
CA GLN A 33 2.82 -6.09 9.15
C GLN A 33 2.73 -4.61 8.77
N GLN A 34 2.45 -3.73 9.73
CA GLN A 34 2.45 -2.28 9.50
C GLN A 34 3.84 -1.78 9.13
N GLU A 35 4.89 -2.28 9.79
CA GLU A 35 6.26 -1.93 9.47
C GLU A 35 6.67 -2.43 8.07
N GLN A 36 6.31 -3.67 7.72
CA GLN A 36 6.53 -4.20 6.37
C GLN A 36 5.82 -3.37 5.30
N GLN A 37 4.57 -2.95 5.57
CA GLN A 37 3.81 -2.08 4.67
C GLN A 37 4.49 -0.71 4.52
N ARG A 38 4.92 -0.09 5.63
CA ARG A 38 5.62 1.20 5.62
C ARG A 38 6.89 1.14 4.78
N ARG A 39 7.74 0.13 5.00
CA ARG A 39 8.97 -0.08 4.22
C ARG A 39 8.67 -0.29 2.74
N SER A 40 7.66 -1.10 2.43
CA SER A 40 7.25 -1.37 1.05
C SER A 40 6.74 -0.10 0.36
N PHE A 41 6.01 0.75 1.07
CA PHE A 41 5.51 2.02 0.54
C PHE A 41 6.65 3.00 0.27
N VAL A 42 7.59 3.14 1.20
CA VAL A 42 8.77 4.00 1.01
C VAL A 42 9.60 3.51 -0.17
N TYR A 43 9.90 2.20 -0.24
CA TYR A 43 10.64 1.64 -1.38
C TYR A 43 9.90 1.87 -2.69
N GLY A 44 8.60 1.59 -2.75
CA GLY A 44 7.80 1.77 -3.96
C GLY A 44 7.85 3.20 -4.49
N ASN A 45 7.69 4.20 -3.62
CA ASN A 45 7.75 5.60 -4.05
C ASN A 45 9.17 6.03 -4.43
N THR A 46 10.16 5.72 -3.61
CA THR A 46 11.53 6.21 -3.80
C THR A 46 12.26 5.51 -4.94
N HIS A 47 12.09 4.20 -5.10
CA HIS A 47 12.69 3.44 -6.20
C HIS A 47 12.09 3.81 -7.56
N PHE A 48 10.79 4.14 -7.59
CA PHE A 48 10.14 4.65 -8.79
C PHE A 48 10.78 5.95 -9.29
N GLU A 49 11.20 6.83 -8.37
CA GLU A 49 11.88 8.08 -8.71
C GLU A 49 13.38 7.91 -8.96
N ASN A 50 14.01 6.95 -8.28
CA ASN A 50 15.45 6.71 -8.35
C ASN A 50 15.77 5.23 -8.16
N GLU A 51 16.09 4.55 -9.25
CA GLU A 51 16.42 3.12 -9.27
C GLU A 51 17.64 2.74 -8.40
N LEU A 52 18.52 3.71 -8.08
CA LEU A 52 19.66 3.47 -7.19
C LEU A 52 19.24 3.29 -5.73
N ILE A 53 18.02 3.68 -5.36
CA ILE A 53 17.48 3.43 -4.03
C ILE A 53 17.01 1.97 -3.96
N THR A 54 17.71 1.16 -3.17
CA THR A 54 17.43 -0.28 -3.05
C THR A 54 16.58 -0.60 -1.82
N ARG A 55 16.02 -1.82 -1.77
CA ARG A 55 15.26 -2.30 -0.60
C ARG A 55 16.13 -2.33 0.66
N GLU A 56 17.38 -2.75 0.52
CA GLU A 56 18.33 -2.82 1.62
C GLU A 56 18.65 -1.43 2.18
N MET A 57 18.66 -0.40 1.34
CA MET A 57 18.78 0.99 1.82
C MET A 57 17.60 1.36 2.70
N ILE A 58 16.37 1.09 2.26
CA ILE A 58 15.16 1.37 3.05
C ILE A 58 15.15 0.59 4.36
N ASP A 59 15.52 -0.68 4.35
CA ASP A 59 15.59 -1.52 5.55
C ASP A 59 16.56 -0.94 6.59
N ARG A 60 17.77 -0.53 6.17
CA ARG A 60 18.76 0.08 7.07
C ARG A 60 18.29 1.41 7.65
N GLU A 61 17.67 2.28 6.85
CA GLU A 61 17.18 3.57 7.34
C GLU A 61 15.97 3.39 8.28
N ALA A 62 15.10 2.42 8.00
CA ALA A 62 14.00 2.06 8.89
C ALA A 62 14.51 1.58 10.26
N GLU A 63 15.57 0.77 10.29
CA GLU A 63 16.20 0.32 11.53
C GLU A 63 16.87 1.43 12.32
N LYS A 64 17.47 2.42 11.65
CA LYS A 64 18.07 3.59 12.33
C LYS A 64 16.99 4.44 13.01
N LEU A 65 15.92 4.78 12.29
CA LEU A 65 14.80 5.56 12.84
C LEU A 65 14.19 4.89 14.08
N ALA A 66 14.01 3.57 14.05
CA ALA A 66 13.48 2.82 15.19
C ALA A 66 14.40 2.81 16.44
N LYS A 67 15.70 3.10 16.26
CA LYS A 67 16.66 3.27 17.37
C LYS A 67 16.65 4.70 17.90
N ASP A 68 16.46 5.69 17.03
CA ASP A 68 16.45 7.11 17.40
C ASP A 68 15.15 7.53 18.13
N GLU A 69 14.06 6.78 17.95
CA GLU A 69 12.79 6.96 18.67
C GLU A 69 12.79 6.35 20.10
N LYS A 70 13.87 5.70 20.53
CA LYS A 70 14.02 5.11 21.87
C LYS A 70 14.90 5.95 22.79
#